data_AF-A0A520MLG8-F1
#
_entry.id   AF-A0A520MLG8-F1
#
_cell.length_a   1.000
_cell.length_b   1.000
_cell.length_c   1.000
_cell.angle_alpha   90.00
_cell.angle_beta   90.00
_cell.angle_gamma   90.00
#
_symmetry.space_group_name_H-M   'P 1'
#
loop_
_entity.id
_entity.type
_entity.pdbx_description
1 polymer ?
#
loop_
_entity_poly.entity_id
_entity_poly.type
_entity_poly.pdbx_seq_one_letter_code
_entity_poly.pdbx_strand_id
1 'polypeptide(L)' 'MNREANRDVGAVSARISRAEGMEGHALAGDDRLHKYFPEEQFELKAS' A
#
# COMPACT_ATOMS: atom_id res chain seq x y z
N MET A 1 3.78 -4.29 14.28
CA MET A 1 2.74 -3.73 13.38
C MET A 1 1.53 -4.64 13.46
N ASN A 2 0.34 -4.14 13.80
CA ASN A 2 -0.89 -4.94 13.80
C ASN A 2 -1.60 -4.81 12.44
N ARG A 3 -2.64 -5.64 12.20
CA ARG A 3 -3.34 -5.68 10.91
C ARG A 3 -3.91 -4.32 10.56
N GLU A 4 -4.65 -3.67 11.46
CA GLU A 4 -5.22 -2.34 11.22
C GLU A 4 -4.17 -1.26 10.92
N ALA A 5 -3.05 -1.20 11.65
CA ALA A 5 -1.99 -0.24 11.33
C ALA A 5 -1.38 -0.49 9.93
N ASN A 6 -1.37 -1.74 9.47
CA ASN A 6 -0.93 -2.06 8.12
C ASN A 6 -1.87 -1.49 7.04
N ARG A 7 -3.17 -1.39 7.33
CA ARG A 7 -4.18 -0.81 6.44
C ARG A 7 -3.81 0.61 6.03
N ASP A 8 -3.58 1.47 7.02
CA ASP A 8 -3.38 2.90 6.78
C ASP A 8 -1.94 3.20 6.34
N VAL A 9 -0.96 2.64 7.04
CA VAL A 9 0.47 2.86 6.73
C VAL A 9 0.86 2.20 5.41
N GLY A 10 0.28 1.04 5.08
CA GLY A 10 0.57 0.33 3.83
C GLY A 10 0.17 1.14 2.60
N ALA A 11 -1.02 1.74 2.61
CA ALA A 11 -1.50 2.56 1.49
C ALA A 11 -0.64 3.81 1.30
N VAL A 12 -0.27 4.49 2.40
CA VAL A 12 0.62 5.66 2.34
C VAL A 12 2.02 5.26 1.86
N SER A 13 2.57 4.16 2.37
CA SER A 13 3.88 3.67 1.96
C SER A 13 3.93 3.33 0.47
N ALA A 14 2.90 2.68 -0.07
CA ALA A 14 2.82 2.34 -1.49
C ALA A 14 2.83 3.60 -2.37
N ARG A 15 2.08 4.65 -1.97
CA ARG A 15 2.07 5.95 -2.67
C ARG A 15 3.44 6.63 -2.65
N ILE A 16 4.11 6.66 -1.49
CA ILE A 16 5.43 7.27 -1.34
C ILE A 16 6.45 6.52 -2.20
N SER A 17 6.51 5.19 -2.11
CA SER A 17 7.43 4.39 -2.93
C SER A 17 7.23 4.62 -4.42
N ARG A 18 5.99 4.79 -4.87
CA ARG A 18 5.70 5.11 -6.27
C ARG A 18 6.16 6.53 -6.65
N ALA A 19 5.96 7.51 -5.77
CA ALA A 19 6.48 8.87 -5.96
C ALA A 19 8.02 8.93 -6.00
N GLU A 20 8.69 8.02 -5.30
CA GLU A 20 10.15 7.88 -5.28
C GLU A 20 10.71 7.07 -6.46
N GLY A 21 9.86 6.57 -7.36
CA GLY A 21 10.25 5.74 -8.50
C GLY A 21 10.58 4.28 -8.13
N MET A 22 10.19 3.83 -6.94
CA MET A 22 10.46 2.51 -6.37
C MET A 22 9.28 1.54 -6.58
N GLU A 23 8.91 1.28 -7.84
CA GLU A 23 7.68 0.52 -8.18
C GLU A 23 7.63 -0.88 -7.54
N GLY A 24 8.76 -1.58 -7.44
CA GLY A 24 8.80 -2.90 -6.78
C GLY A 24 8.42 -2.85 -5.29
N HIS A 25 8.77 -1.77 -4.58
CA HIS A 25 8.36 -1.57 -3.20
C HIS A 25 6.87 -1.23 -3.10
N ALA A 26 6.35 -0.44 -4.05
CA ALA A 26 4.92 -0.13 -4.11
C ALA A 26 4.08 -1.40 -4.33
N LEU A 27 4.45 -2.24 -5.31
CA LEU A 27 3.74 -3.50 -5.60
C LEU A 27 3.72 -4.46 -4.41
N ALA A 28 4.81 -4.55 -3.64
CA ALA A 28 4.84 -5.36 -2.42
C ALA A 28 3.88 -4.82 -1.33
N GLY A 29 3.61 -3.52 -1.32
CA GLY A 29 2.59 -2.89 -0.49
C GLY A 29 1.17 -3.22 -0.98
N ASP A 30 0.95 -3.09 -2.29
CA ASP A 30 -0.33 -3.38 -2.96
C ASP A 30 -0.77 -4.83 -2.70
N ASP A 31 0.12 -5.80 -2.90
CA ASP A 31 -0.14 -7.23 -2.64
C ASP A 31 -0.51 -7.51 -1.18
N ARG A 32 0.14 -6.80 -0.25
CA ARG A 32 -0.11 -6.95 1.18
C ARG A 32 -1.49 -6.42 1.56
N LEU A 33 -1.86 -5.27 1.03
CA LEU A 33 -3.18 -4.69 1.23
C LEU A 33 -4.27 -5.59 0.65
N HIS A 34 -4.09 -6.10 -0.56
CA HIS A 34 -5.04 -7.01 -1.18
C HIS A 34 -5.19 -8.32 -0.38
N LYS A 35 -4.08 -8.90 0.09
CA LYS A 35 -4.10 -10.13 0.89
C LYS A 35 -4.86 -9.97 2.21
N TYR A 36 -4.69 -8.84 2.89
CA TYR A 36 -5.26 -8.63 4.22
C TYR A 36 -6.58 -7.88 4.21
N PHE A 37 -6.93 -7.17 3.14
CA PHE A 37 -8.14 -6.37 3.02
C PHE A 37 -8.75 -6.54 1.62
N PRO A 38 -9.13 -7.78 1.23
CA PRO A 38 -9.52 -8.08 -0.15
C PRO A 38 -10.80 -7.35 -0.60
N GLU A 39 -11.66 -6.99 0.35
CA GLU A 39 -12.92 -6.28 0.09
C GLU A 39 -12.76 -4.74 0.13
N GLU A 40 -11.56 -4.25 0.43
CA GLU A 40 -11.29 -2.82 0.55
C GLU A 40 -10.60 -2.25 -0.69
N GLN A 41 -10.95 -1.01 -1.02
CA GLN A 41 -10.32 -0.25 -2.10
C GLN A 41 -9.41 0.81 -1.51
N PHE A 42 -8.21 0.90 -2.05
CA PHE A 42 -7.19 1.85 -1.61
C PHE A 42 -6.76 2.76 -2.76
N GLU A 43 -6.56 4.04 -2.44
CA GLU A 43 -5.90 4.98 -3.34
C GLU A 43 -4.38 4.78 -3.24
N LEU A 44 -3.78 4.14 -4.25
CA LEU A 44 -2.38 3.69 -4.22
C LEU A 44 -1.46 4.51 -5.14
N LYS A 45 -2.00 5.54 -5.79
CA LYS A 45 -1.25 6.43 -6.69
C LYS A 45 -1.01 7.78 -6.02
N ALA A 46 0.14 8.39 -6.32
CA ALA A 46 0.38 9.78 -6.00
C ALA A 46 -0.49 10.66 -6.91
N SER A 47 -1.15 11.67 -6.34
CA SER A 47 -1.86 12.71 -7.08
C SER A 47 -0.90 13.82 -7.49
#